data_AF-A0A974NA64-F1
#
_entry.id   AF-A0A974NA64-F1
#
_cell.length_a   1.000
_cell.length_b   1.000
_cell.length_c   1.000
_cell.angle_alpha   90.00
_cell.angle_beta   90.00
_cell.angle_gamma   90.00
#
_symmetry.space_group_name_H-M   'P 1'
#
loop_
_entity.id
_entity.type
_entity.pdbx_description
1 polymer ?
#
loop_
_entity_poly.entity_id
_entity_poly.type
_entity_poly.pdbx_seq_one_letter_code
_entity_poly.pdbx_strand_id
1 'polypeptide(L)'
;MTQEQAIDLGVRALAVITVLTVAWQVLRYVYRGYLRSRASADLGVALGRRFRVRRSRPYRQTGAFTLAYPRWRYANKDATRDRRRSDNRVIRRQSVLEVHRWRILCGSVFVMYDLVLRLRAAGVPVERSDHEQVKARVTGSRAAAQASATSIDGLLASFSTRPTDFEPFCADLFRAHGFQAEVTPPSRDGGIDLRLWKDGLSYIVECKCYDRSHTVGRPVVQKLRGANTVEGADRMMVVTTSRFTRDAVTYAQQAGVQLVDGEHLVRLCHEAWGTSLPAAPDVALTREEILTGFPRDMPARYLV
;
A
#
# COMPACT_ATOMS: atom_id res chain seq x y z
N MET A 1 -66.89 14.84 24.92
CA MET A 1 -65.72 15.39 24.22
C MET A 1 -66.09 15.49 22.76
N THR A 2 -66.19 16.70 22.20
CA THR A 2 -66.56 16.89 20.79
C THR A 2 -65.41 16.45 19.89
N GLN A 3 -65.70 16.06 18.64
CA GLN A 3 -64.68 15.64 17.66
C GLN A 3 -63.58 16.72 17.49
N GLU A 4 -63.95 18.00 17.59
CA GLU A 4 -63.02 19.14 17.58
C GLU A 4 -62.07 19.16 18.79
N GLN A 5 -62.55 18.85 20.00
CA GLN A 5 -61.71 18.80 21.21
C GLN A 5 -60.69 17.66 21.15
N ALA A 6 -61.06 16.52 20.54
CA ALA A 6 -60.13 15.41 20.35
C ALA A 6 -59.05 15.74 19.30
N ILE A 7 -59.42 16.45 18.23
CA ILE A 7 -58.48 16.93 17.20
C ILE A 7 -57.51 17.96 17.81
N ASP A 8 -58.01 18.96 18.55
CA ASP A 8 -57.17 19.98 19.19
C ASP A 8 -56.19 19.38 20.21
N LEU A 9 -56.64 18.42 21.03
CA LEU A 9 -55.76 17.70 21.96
C LEU A 9 -54.68 16.89 21.22
N GLY A 10 -55.04 16.24 20.12
CA GLY A 10 -54.10 15.52 19.26
C GLY A 10 -53.05 16.44 18.61
N VAL A 11 -53.46 17.62 18.14
CA VAL A 11 -52.57 18.64 17.56
C VAL A 11 -51.59 19.18 18.61
N ARG A 12 -52.08 19.49 19.83
CA ARG A 12 -51.22 19.95 20.94
C ARG A 12 -50.21 18.88 21.36
N ALA A 13 -50.63 17.61 21.44
CA ALA A 13 -49.73 16.50 21.76
C ALA A 13 -48.63 16.33 20.69
N LEU A 14 -48.98 16.40 19.40
CA LEU A 14 -48.02 16.31 18.31
C LEU A 14 -47.02 17.49 18.31
N ALA A 15 -47.48 18.70 18.64
CA ALA A 15 -46.63 19.87 18.79
C ALA A 15 -45.61 19.69 19.92
N VAL A 16 -46.04 19.20 21.08
CA VAL A 16 -45.16 18.91 22.22
C VAL A 16 -44.12 17.84 21.85
N ILE A 17 -44.52 16.73 21.22
CA ILE A 17 -43.60 15.67 20.78
C ILE A 17 -42.56 16.24 19.80
N THR A 18 -42.99 17.09 18.88
CA THR A 18 -42.11 17.72 17.90
C THR A 18 -41.10 18.65 18.59
N VAL A 19 -41.55 19.50 19.52
CA VAL A 19 -40.67 20.39 20.30
C VAL A 19 -39.65 19.59 21.11
N LEU A 20 -40.07 18.55 21.82
CA LEU A 20 -39.17 17.68 22.58
C LEU A 20 -38.16 16.98 21.68
N THR A 21 -38.58 16.52 20.50
CA THR A 21 -37.70 15.88 19.52
C THR A 21 -36.66 16.87 18.97
N VAL A 22 -37.07 18.08 18.63
CA VAL A 22 -36.16 19.14 18.16
C VAL A 22 -35.19 19.53 19.29
N ALA A 23 -35.67 19.75 20.50
CA ALA A 23 -34.84 20.08 21.66
C ALA A 23 -33.79 18.98 21.94
N TRP A 24 -34.19 17.70 21.88
CA TRP A 24 -33.28 16.57 22.02
C TRP A 24 -32.24 16.52 20.90
N GLN A 25 -32.61 16.80 19.64
CA GLN A 25 -31.68 16.88 18.53
C GLN A 25 -30.66 18.02 18.70
N VAL A 26 -31.11 19.20 19.15
CA VAL A 26 -30.25 20.35 19.46
C VAL A 26 -29.29 20.02 20.60
N LEU A 27 -29.78 19.47 21.71
CA LEU A 27 -28.95 19.05 22.84
C LEU A 27 -27.87 18.05 22.39
N ARG A 28 -28.27 17.06 21.58
CA ARG A 28 -27.34 16.06 21.03
C ARG A 28 -26.32 16.68 20.08
N TYR A 29 -26.70 17.69 19.28
CA TYR A 29 -25.77 18.44 18.43
C TYR A 29 -24.75 19.23 19.26
N VAL A 30 -25.21 19.98 20.25
CA VAL A 30 -24.36 20.75 21.18
C VAL A 30 -23.42 19.83 21.94
N TYR A 31 -23.92 18.73 22.51
CA TYR A 31 -23.11 17.76 23.25
C TYR A 31 -22.01 17.12 22.37
N ARG A 32 -22.33 16.80 21.10
CA ARG A 32 -21.32 16.31 20.14
C ARG A 32 -20.27 17.38 19.82
N GLY A 33 -20.67 18.63 19.70
CA GLY A 33 -19.77 19.78 19.55
C GLY A 33 -18.83 19.93 20.75
N TYR A 34 -19.39 19.84 21.96
CA TYR A 34 -18.65 19.89 23.22
C TYR A 34 -17.61 18.77 23.32
N LEU A 35 -17.99 17.51 23.09
CA LEU A 35 -17.06 16.37 23.12
C LEU A 35 -15.90 16.55 22.14
N ARG A 36 -16.19 17.07 20.94
CA ARG A 36 -15.18 17.32 19.92
C ARG A 36 -14.23 18.46 20.30
N SER A 37 -14.75 19.55 20.86
CA SER A 37 -13.92 20.64 21.38
C SER A 37 -13.00 20.16 22.50
N ARG A 38 -13.56 19.40 23.46
CA ARG A 38 -12.78 18.86 24.58
C ARG A 38 -11.72 17.86 24.12
N ALA A 39 -12.03 17.01 23.14
CA ALA A 39 -11.04 16.10 22.55
C ALA A 39 -9.96 16.85 21.77
N SER A 40 -10.31 17.92 21.06
CA SER A 40 -9.32 18.75 20.35
C SER A 40 -8.35 19.40 21.31
N ALA A 41 -8.85 19.93 22.44
CA ALA A 41 -8.02 20.51 23.48
C ALA A 41 -7.12 19.47 24.18
N ASP A 42 -7.65 18.28 24.48
CA ASP A 42 -6.91 17.19 25.14
C ASP A 42 -5.82 16.58 24.24
N LEU A 43 -6.01 16.58 22.92
CA LEU A 43 -5.06 16.03 21.95
C LEU A 43 -4.14 17.08 21.34
N GLY A 44 -4.35 18.38 21.60
CA GLY A 44 -3.59 19.46 20.97
C GLY A 44 -3.80 19.60 19.45
N VAL A 45 -4.82 18.94 18.88
CA VAL A 45 -5.08 18.93 17.42
C VAL A 45 -6.54 19.23 17.13
N ALA A 46 -6.81 20.14 16.19
CA ALA A 46 -8.16 20.53 15.83
C ALA A 46 -8.96 19.40 15.15
N LEU A 47 -10.14 19.09 15.70
CA LEU A 47 -11.09 18.12 15.12
C LEU A 47 -12.25 18.82 14.39
N GLY A 48 -12.26 18.68 13.06
CA GLY A 48 -13.35 19.16 12.20
C GLY A 48 -14.69 18.42 12.37
N ARG A 49 -15.76 18.96 11.76
CA ARG A 49 -17.13 18.41 11.88
C ARG A 49 -17.30 16.99 11.31
N ARG A 50 -16.38 16.54 10.46
CA ARG A 50 -16.36 15.19 9.88
C ARG A 50 -16.09 14.09 10.92
N PHE A 51 -15.46 14.44 12.05
CA PHE A 51 -15.13 13.50 13.11
C PHE A 51 -16.29 13.34 14.10
N ARG A 52 -16.70 12.09 14.32
CA ARG A 52 -17.61 11.74 15.40
C ARG A 52 -16.78 11.29 16.60
N VAL A 53 -16.85 12.05 17.68
CA VAL A 53 -16.09 11.77 18.91
C VAL A 53 -16.99 11.09 19.94
N ARG A 54 -16.45 10.07 20.60
CA ARG A 54 -17.03 9.36 21.74
C ARG A 54 -15.97 9.20 22.82
N ARG A 55 -16.39 8.92 24.05
CA ARG A 55 -15.47 8.44 25.09
C ARG A 55 -15.09 6.99 24.77
N SER A 56 -13.81 6.65 24.94
CA SER A 56 -13.31 5.28 24.89
C SER A 56 -12.99 4.80 26.30
N ARG A 57 -13.17 3.50 26.56
CA ARG A 57 -12.66 2.78 27.73
C ARG A 57 -12.09 1.45 27.21
N PRO A 58 -10.85 1.08 27.55
CA PRO A 58 -9.92 1.73 28.49
C PRO A 58 -9.20 2.97 27.93
N TYR A 59 -8.47 3.69 28.80
CA TYR A 59 -7.55 4.76 28.38
C TYR A 59 -6.36 4.14 27.65
N ARG A 60 -6.05 4.64 26.46
CA ARG A 60 -4.89 4.21 25.67
C ARG A 60 -3.77 5.24 25.75
N GLN A 61 -2.65 4.90 26.40
CA GLN A 61 -1.45 5.73 26.37
C GLN A 61 -0.92 5.86 24.94
N THR A 62 -0.80 4.74 24.23
CA THR A 62 -0.50 4.70 22.80
C THR A 62 -1.80 4.50 22.01
N GLY A 63 -2.13 5.46 21.15
CA GLY A 63 -3.33 5.38 20.33
C GLY A 63 -3.26 4.25 19.30
N ALA A 64 -4.39 3.67 18.92
CA ALA A 64 -4.49 2.66 17.87
C ALA A 64 -5.57 3.04 16.87
N PHE A 65 -5.39 2.71 15.60
CA PHE A 65 -6.37 3.04 14.57
C PHE A 65 -6.53 1.95 13.52
N THR A 66 -7.73 1.92 12.95
CA THR A 66 -8.09 1.02 11.85
C THR A 66 -8.67 1.85 10.72
N LEU A 67 -8.09 1.70 9.53
CA LEU A 67 -8.61 2.28 8.30
C LEU A 67 -9.68 1.36 7.71
N ALA A 68 -10.88 1.89 7.52
CA ALA A 68 -12.01 1.12 7.02
C ALA A 68 -12.33 1.54 5.57
N TYR A 69 -11.75 0.81 4.62
CA TYR A 69 -11.99 1.06 3.20
C TYR A 69 -13.43 0.69 2.79
N PRO A 70 -14.10 1.51 1.96
CA PRO A 70 -15.36 1.15 1.33
C PRO A 70 -15.19 -0.09 0.45
N ARG A 71 -16.19 -0.98 0.46
CA ARG A 71 -16.17 -2.21 -0.34
C ARG A 71 -17.54 -2.50 -0.94
N TRP A 72 -17.57 -3.20 -2.07
CA TRP A 72 -18.83 -3.71 -2.60
C TRP A 72 -19.44 -4.75 -1.65
N ARG A 73 -20.78 -4.75 -1.53
CA ARG A 73 -21.51 -5.78 -0.76
C ARG A 73 -21.22 -7.17 -1.31
N TYR A 74 -21.25 -7.30 -2.63
CA TYR A 74 -20.81 -8.47 -3.37
C TYR A 74 -19.66 -8.07 -4.27
N ALA A 75 -18.49 -8.68 -4.08
CA ALA A 75 -17.29 -8.33 -4.82
C ALA A 75 -16.76 -9.55 -5.57
N ASN A 76 -16.14 -9.30 -6.72
CA ASN A 76 -15.35 -10.31 -7.42
C ASN A 76 -14.07 -10.62 -6.61
N LYS A 77 -13.28 -11.60 -7.06
CA LYS A 77 -12.01 -11.97 -6.41
C LYS A 77 -11.01 -10.81 -6.32
N ASP A 78 -11.06 -9.88 -7.27
CA ASP A 78 -10.24 -8.66 -7.33
C ASP A 78 -10.85 -7.46 -6.56
N ALA A 79 -11.87 -7.71 -5.74
CA ALA A 79 -12.64 -6.73 -4.97
C ALA A 79 -13.51 -5.75 -5.80
N THR A 80 -13.53 -5.84 -7.13
CA THR A 80 -14.40 -5.01 -7.99
C THR A 80 -15.88 -5.40 -7.87
N ARG A 81 -16.78 -4.57 -8.39
CA ARG A 81 -18.22 -4.79 -8.33
C ARG A 81 -18.61 -6.07 -9.06
N ASP A 82 -19.30 -6.98 -8.36
CA ASP A 82 -20.07 -8.02 -9.04
C ASP A 82 -21.25 -7.38 -9.78
N ARG A 83 -21.15 -7.31 -11.11
CA ARG A 83 -22.14 -6.68 -12.00
C ARG A 83 -23.33 -7.59 -12.32
N ARG A 84 -23.30 -8.87 -11.94
CA ARG A 84 -24.43 -9.79 -12.13
C ARG A 84 -25.60 -9.45 -11.21
N ARG A 85 -25.35 -8.65 -10.15
CA ARG A 85 -26.35 -8.20 -9.18
C ARG A 85 -26.59 -6.69 -9.35
N SER A 86 -27.78 -6.34 -9.85
CA SER A 86 -28.16 -4.93 -10.09
C SER A 86 -28.29 -4.12 -8.79
N ASP A 87 -28.68 -4.75 -7.69
CA ASP A 87 -28.87 -4.15 -6.35
C ASP A 87 -27.56 -4.01 -5.54
N ASN A 88 -26.42 -4.38 -6.12
CA ASN A 88 -25.15 -4.39 -5.43
C ASN A 88 -24.70 -2.97 -5.05
N ARG A 89 -24.57 -2.73 -3.74
CA ARG A 89 -24.28 -1.43 -3.14
C ARG A 89 -22.94 -1.42 -2.40
N VAL A 90 -22.35 -0.25 -2.25
CA VAL A 90 -21.12 -0.07 -1.45
C VAL A 90 -21.44 -0.09 0.05
N ILE A 91 -20.75 -0.94 0.80
CA ILE A 91 -20.75 -0.96 2.26
C ILE A 91 -19.71 0.04 2.75
N ARG A 92 -20.16 1.06 3.48
CA ARG A 92 -19.30 2.04 4.15
C ARG A 92 -19.16 1.65 5.62
N ARG A 93 -17.91 1.46 6.06
CA ARG A 93 -17.54 1.39 7.48
C ARG A 93 -16.82 2.68 7.86
N GLN A 94 -16.77 2.99 9.15
CA GLN A 94 -16.02 4.15 9.64
C GLN A 94 -14.64 3.70 10.06
N SER A 95 -13.61 4.42 9.63
CA SER A 95 -12.29 4.32 10.24
C SER A 95 -12.40 4.77 11.69
N VAL A 96 -11.64 4.12 12.56
CA VAL A 96 -11.69 4.34 14.02
C VAL A 96 -10.29 4.63 14.50
N LEU A 97 -10.15 5.66 15.33
CA LEU A 97 -8.96 5.97 16.09
C LEU A 97 -9.34 5.99 17.58
N GLU A 98 -8.64 5.21 18.38
CA GLU A 98 -8.72 5.22 19.83
C GLU A 98 -7.42 5.79 20.38
N VAL A 99 -7.49 6.92 21.07
CA VAL A 99 -6.32 7.57 21.65
C VAL A 99 -6.71 8.24 22.95
N HIS A 100 -5.89 8.06 24.00
CA HIS A 100 -6.22 8.50 25.35
C HIS A 100 -7.60 7.97 25.76
N ARG A 101 -8.53 8.87 26.08
CA ARG A 101 -9.92 8.59 26.49
C ARG A 101 -10.93 8.77 25.35
N TRP A 102 -10.47 8.91 24.10
CA TRP A 102 -11.30 9.28 22.97
C TRP A 102 -11.36 8.17 21.93
N ARG A 103 -12.57 7.95 21.42
CA ARG A 103 -12.83 7.14 20.24
C ARG A 103 -13.36 8.06 19.15
N ILE A 104 -12.55 8.26 18.12
CA ILE A 104 -12.80 9.15 16.99
C ILE A 104 -13.17 8.29 15.79
N LEU A 105 -14.30 8.59 15.15
CA LEU A 105 -14.77 7.88 13.96
C LEU A 105 -14.83 8.85 12.78
N CYS A 106 -14.37 8.39 11.61
CA CYS A 106 -14.44 9.14 10.36
C CYS A 106 -14.88 8.22 9.21
N GLY A 107 -15.70 8.73 8.29
CA GLY A 107 -16.14 7.96 7.12
C GLY A 107 -15.13 7.97 5.96
N SER A 108 -14.14 8.85 6.00
CA SER A 108 -13.10 8.99 4.97
C SER A 108 -11.78 8.47 5.50
N VAL A 109 -11.14 7.59 4.74
CA VAL A 109 -9.83 7.00 5.07
C VAL A 109 -8.76 8.09 5.07
N PHE A 110 -8.74 8.95 4.05
CA PHE A 110 -7.79 10.07 3.93
C PHE A 110 -7.89 11.02 5.11
N VAL A 111 -9.10 11.46 5.46
CA VAL A 111 -9.31 12.41 6.58
C VAL A 111 -8.93 11.78 7.93
N MET A 112 -9.15 10.48 8.11
CA MET A 112 -8.68 9.80 9.32
C MET A 112 -7.16 9.73 9.36
N TYR A 113 -6.53 9.36 8.23
CA TYR A 113 -5.09 9.20 8.17
C TYR A 113 -4.36 10.53 8.36
N ASP A 114 -4.84 11.62 7.75
CA ASP A 114 -4.36 12.98 8.00
C ASP A 114 -4.40 13.35 9.49
N LEU A 115 -5.48 13.02 10.19
CA LEU A 115 -5.56 13.25 11.63
C LEU A 115 -4.48 12.47 12.40
N VAL A 116 -4.23 11.21 12.03
CA VAL A 116 -3.18 10.39 12.65
C VAL A 116 -1.80 11.02 12.44
N LEU A 117 -1.50 11.50 11.23
CA LEU A 117 -0.24 12.19 10.94
C LEU A 117 -0.08 13.47 11.76
N ARG A 118 -1.14 14.30 11.85
CA ARG A 118 -1.12 15.52 12.68
C ARG A 118 -0.95 15.22 14.17
N LEU A 119 -1.55 14.15 14.67
CA LEU A 119 -1.38 13.71 16.06
C LEU A 119 0.06 13.27 16.34
N ARG A 120 0.64 12.45 15.47
CA ARG A 120 2.04 12.04 15.58
C ARG A 120 3.00 13.24 15.51
N ALA A 121 2.75 14.18 14.61
CA ALA A 121 3.52 15.42 14.50
C ALA A 121 3.41 16.31 15.76
N ALA A 122 2.27 16.27 16.45
CA ALA A 122 2.06 16.93 17.74
C ALA A 122 2.64 16.13 18.94
N GLY A 123 3.37 15.04 18.69
CA GLY A 123 3.98 14.21 19.73
C GLY A 123 3.03 13.23 20.43
N VAL A 124 1.79 13.09 19.93
CA VAL A 124 0.83 12.10 20.47
C VAL A 124 1.17 10.73 19.89
N PRO A 125 1.52 9.72 20.72
CA PRO A 125 1.92 8.41 20.22
C PRO A 125 0.71 7.67 19.65
N VAL A 126 0.78 7.31 18.37
CA VAL A 126 -0.24 6.51 17.68
C VAL A 126 0.44 5.37 16.92
N GLU A 127 0.06 4.14 17.25
CA GLU A 127 0.52 2.89 16.65
C GLU A 127 0.34 2.88 15.12
N ARG A 128 1.10 2.01 14.45
CA ARG A 128 0.97 1.78 13.02
C ARG A 128 -0.30 0.99 12.71
N SER A 129 -1.05 1.40 11.69
CA SER A 129 -2.12 0.56 11.13
C SER A 129 -1.56 -0.70 10.49
N ASP A 130 -2.43 -1.69 10.25
CA ASP A 130 -2.07 -2.92 9.53
C ASP A 130 -1.39 -2.62 8.17
N HIS A 131 -1.89 -1.61 7.45
CA HIS A 131 -1.33 -1.17 6.17
C HIS A 131 0.10 -0.61 6.33
N GLU A 132 0.32 0.21 7.35
CA GLU A 132 1.65 0.74 7.68
C GLU A 132 2.59 -0.38 8.14
N GLN A 133 2.10 -1.36 8.90
CA GLN A 133 2.90 -2.51 9.33
C GLN A 133 3.34 -3.38 8.14
N VAL A 134 2.45 -3.61 7.17
CA VAL A 134 2.80 -4.29 5.93
C VAL A 134 3.86 -3.50 5.16
N LYS A 135 3.68 -2.18 4.99
CA LYS A 135 4.69 -1.32 4.35
C LYS A 135 6.02 -1.39 5.10
N ALA A 136 6.01 -1.28 6.43
CA ALA A 136 7.22 -1.38 7.25
C ALA A 136 7.96 -2.70 7.05
N ARG A 137 7.21 -3.80 6.99
CA ARG A 137 7.78 -5.14 6.80
C ARG A 137 8.43 -5.27 5.42
N VAL A 138 7.73 -4.82 4.37
CA VAL A 138 8.24 -4.87 3.00
C VAL A 138 9.47 -3.97 2.88
N THR A 139 9.39 -2.71 3.29
CA THR A 139 10.53 -1.80 3.15
C THR A 139 11.70 -2.19 4.06
N GLY A 140 11.43 -2.70 5.26
CA GLY A 140 12.45 -3.26 6.14
C GLY A 140 13.15 -4.49 5.54
N SER A 141 12.39 -5.41 4.93
CA SER A 141 12.95 -6.56 4.21
C SER A 141 13.82 -6.11 3.03
N ARG A 142 13.39 -5.09 2.28
CA ARG A 142 14.16 -4.53 1.15
C ARG A 142 15.45 -3.89 1.64
N ALA A 143 15.39 -3.06 2.69
CA ALA A 143 16.56 -2.45 3.30
C ALA A 143 17.56 -3.49 3.82
N ALA A 144 17.07 -4.57 4.46
CA ALA A 144 17.91 -5.68 4.91
C ALA A 144 18.59 -6.42 3.74
N ALA A 145 17.86 -6.64 2.64
CA ALA A 145 18.41 -7.24 1.43
C ALA A 145 19.48 -6.35 0.79
N GLN A 146 19.26 -5.03 0.72
CA GLN A 146 20.25 -4.06 0.25
C GLN A 146 21.51 -4.07 1.11
N ALA A 147 21.36 -4.05 2.44
CA ALA A 147 22.50 -4.11 3.36
C ALA A 147 23.29 -5.44 3.25
N SER A 148 22.61 -6.54 2.93
CA SER A 148 23.24 -7.86 2.76
C SER A 148 23.79 -8.07 1.35
N ALA A 149 23.54 -7.16 0.40
CA ALA A 149 23.96 -7.24 -1.00
C ALA A 149 25.46 -6.95 -1.22
N THR A 150 26.28 -7.14 -0.20
CA THR A 150 27.76 -7.04 -0.25
C THR A 150 28.42 -8.33 -0.68
N SER A 151 27.68 -9.44 -0.71
CA SER A 151 28.15 -10.75 -1.15
C SER A 151 27.02 -11.57 -1.77
N ILE A 152 27.38 -12.56 -2.58
CA ILE A 152 26.41 -13.49 -3.18
C ILE A 152 25.68 -14.28 -2.08
N ASP A 153 26.37 -14.71 -1.03
CA ASP A 153 25.76 -15.49 0.06
C ASP A 153 24.74 -14.66 0.85
N GLY A 154 25.00 -13.36 1.04
CA GLY A 154 24.04 -12.43 1.63
C GLY A 154 22.79 -12.21 0.78
N LEU A 155 22.94 -12.15 -0.55
CA LEU A 155 21.80 -12.13 -1.48
C LEU A 155 20.98 -13.42 -1.39
N LEU A 156 21.61 -14.58 -1.47
CA LEU A 156 20.94 -15.88 -1.39
C LEU A 156 20.18 -16.06 -0.07
N ALA A 157 20.81 -15.67 1.05
CA ALA A 157 20.16 -15.71 2.36
C ALA A 157 18.89 -14.82 2.40
N SER A 158 18.96 -13.62 1.83
CA SER A 158 17.86 -12.65 1.79
C SER A 158 16.63 -13.17 1.03
N PHE A 159 16.84 -13.96 -0.03
CA PHE A 159 15.77 -14.44 -0.90
C PHE A 159 15.43 -15.93 -0.73
N SER A 160 16.11 -16.64 0.17
CA SER A 160 15.90 -18.07 0.44
C SER A 160 14.45 -18.44 0.76
N THR A 161 13.74 -17.60 1.50
CA THR A 161 12.34 -17.86 1.92
C THR A 161 11.31 -17.41 0.89
N ARG A 162 11.62 -16.37 0.10
CA ARG A 162 10.75 -15.79 -0.93
C ARG A 162 11.56 -15.39 -2.16
N PRO A 163 11.90 -16.33 -3.05
CA PRO A 163 12.72 -16.05 -4.23
C PRO A 163 12.11 -15.00 -5.18
N THR A 164 10.78 -14.88 -5.20
CA THR A 164 10.05 -13.85 -5.99
C THR A 164 10.38 -12.42 -5.57
N ASP A 165 10.90 -12.20 -4.37
CA ASP A 165 11.32 -10.86 -3.91
C ASP A 165 12.63 -10.41 -4.57
N PHE A 166 13.32 -11.30 -5.29
CA PHE A 166 14.54 -10.97 -6.04
C PHE A 166 14.28 -10.04 -7.23
N GLU A 167 13.13 -10.17 -7.91
CA GLU A 167 12.79 -9.33 -9.07
C GLU A 167 12.56 -7.87 -8.62
N PRO A 168 11.72 -7.57 -7.60
CA PRO A 168 11.61 -6.22 -7.05
C PRO A 168 12.92 -5.64 -6.50
N PHE A 169 13.81 -6.48 -5.98
CA PHE A 169 15.15 -6.06 -5.55
C PHE A 169 16.00 -5.61 -6.75
N CYS A 170 16.03 -6.40 -7.83
CA CYS A 170 16.71 -6.01 -9.06
C CYS A 170 16.12 -4.72 -9.65
N ALA A 171 14.78 -4.56 -9.59
CA ALA A 171 14.13 -3.31 -10.01
C ALA A 171 14.62 -2.10 -9.21
N ASP A 172 14.78 -2.21 -7.88
CA ASP A 172 15.33 -1.13 -7.06
C ASP A 172 16.79 -0.82 -7.40
N LEU A 173 17.58 -1.87 -7.65
CA LEU A 173 18.97 -1.72 -8.06
C LEU A 173 19.06 -0.91 -9.36
N PHE A 174 18.30 -1.27 -10.39
CA PHE A 174 18.30 -0.52 -11.64
C PHE A 174 17.75 0.89 -11.47
N ARG A 175 16.75 1.12 -10.60
CA ARG A 175 16.31 2.48 -10.25
C ARG A 175 17.42 3.32 -9.65
N ALA A 176 18.22 2.74 -8.76
CA ALA A 176 19.39 3.43 -8.19
C ALA A 176 20.44 3.76 -9.25
N HIS A 177 20.54 2.96 -10.31
CA HIS A 177 21.35 3.23 -11.50
C HIS A 177 20.68 4.14 -12.55
N GLY A 178 19.58 4.81 -12.19
CA GLY A 178 18.91 5.81 -13.01
C GLY A 178 17.92 5.27 -14.06
N PHE A 179 17.53 4.00 -13.96
CA PHE A 179 16.47 3.44 -14.82
C PHE A 179 15.09 3.74 -14.24
N GLN A 180 14.10 3.92 -15.11
CA GLN A 180 12.72 3.60 -14.74
C GLN A 180 12.57 2.08 -14.81
N ALA A 181 11.95 1.47 -13.80
CA ALA A 181 11.82 0.02 -13.71
C ALA A 181 10.40 -0.38 -13.31
N GLU A 182 9.83 -1.36 -14.01
CA GLU A 182 8.56 -2.00 -13.72
C GLU A 182 8.79 -3.50 -13.51
N VAL A 183 8.22 -4.05 -12.44
CA VAL A 183 8.21 -5.51 -12.19
C VAL A 183 6.98 -6.08 -12.86
N THR A 184 7.16 -7.12 -13.67
CA THR A 184 6.05 -7.78 -14.35
C THR A 184 5.29 -8.69 -13.39
N PRO A 185 3.98 -8.90 -13.60
CA PRO A 185 3.24 -9.90 -12.83
C PRO A 185 3.78 -11.31 -13.12
N PRO A 186 3.70 -12.25 -12.15
CA PRO A 186 4.19 -13.63 -12.33
C PRO A 186 3.51 -14.45 -13.44
N SER A 187 2.53 -13.91 -14.17
CA SER A 187 1.70 -14.67 -15.11
C SER A 187 1.86 -14.21 -16.55
N ARG A 188 2.30 -15.14 -17.41
CA ARG A 188 2.23 -15.15 -18.90
C ARG A 188 3.31 -14.41 -19.68
N ASP A 189 4.26 -13.75 -19.04
CA ASP A 189 5.17 -12.84 -19.74
C ASP A 189 6.38 -13.54 -20.41
N GLY A 190 6.34 -14.88 -20.52
CA GLY A 190 7.31 -15.62 -21.33
C GLY A 190 8.76 -15.58 -20.81
N GLY A 191 8.97 -15.22 -19.53
CA GLY A 191 10.31 -15.01 -18.97
C GLY A 191 10.82 -13.58 -19.13
N ILE A 192 9.98 -12.62 -18.74
CA ILE A 192 10.35 -11.24 -18.56
C ILE A 192 9.89 -10.88 -17.15
N ASP A 193 10.84 -10.62 -16.28
CA ASP A 193 10.61 -10.28 -14.89
C ASP A 193 10.61 -8.75 -14.69
N LEU A 194 11.37 -8.01 -15.50
CA LEU A 194 11.40 -6.55 -15.48
C LEU A 194 11.30 -5.93 -16.87
N ARG A 195 10.65 -4.76 -16.94
CA ARG A 195 10.79 -3.79 -18.03
C ARG A 195 11.53 -2.56 -17.51
N LEU A 196 12.57 -2.14 -18.20
CA LEU A 196 13.36 -0.95 -17.84
C LEU A 196 13.40 0.08 -18.96
N TRP A 197 13.54 1.35 -18.60
CA TRP A 197 13.75 2.46 -19.53
C TRP A 197 14.83 3.39 -19.04
N LYS A 198 15.76 3.76 -19.93
CA LYS A 198 16.82 4.74 -19.64
C LYS A 198 17.34 5.33 -20.95
N ASP A 199 17.55 6.65 -20.96
CA ASP A 199 18.13 7.37 -22.11
C ASP A 199 17.43 7.09 -23.46
N GLY A 200 16.10 6.92 -23.42
CA GLY A 200 15.28 6.62 -24.60
C GLY A 200 15.30 5.16 -25.06
N LEU A 201 16.04 4.28 -24.38
CA LEU A 201 16.11 2.85 -24.68
C LEU A 201 15.24 2.04 -23.74
N SER A 202 14.62 1.00 -24.28
CA SER A 202 13.82 0.00 -23.57
C SER A 202 14.59 -1.31 -23.36
N TYR A 203 14.39 -1.94 -22.21
CA TYR A 203 15.03 -3.19 -21.83
C TYR A 203 13.98 -4.17 -21.31
N ILE A 204 14.14 -5.45 -21.67
CA ILE A 204 13.50 -6.55 -20.95
C ILE A 204 14.54 -7.36 -20.19
N VAL A 205 14.19 -7.80 -18.98
CA VAL A 205 15.12 -8.49 -18.08
C VAL A 205 14.50 -9.77 -17.55
N GLU A 206 15.27 -10.86 -17.57
CA GLU A 206 14.97 -12.10 -16.85
C GLU A 206 15.90 -12.20 -15.63
N CYS A 207 15.34 -12.39 -14.45
CA CYS A 207 16.04 -12.53 -13.18
C CYS A 207 16.06 -14.01 -12.74
N LYS A 208 17.21 -14.47 -12.24
CA LYS A 208 17.39 -15.84 -11.73
C LYS A 208 18.16 -15.86 -10.43
N CYS A 209 17.45 -16.01 -9.32
CA CYS A 209 18.04 -16.25 -8.00
C CYS A 209 18.36 -17.73 -7.83
N TYR A 210 19.52 -18.17 -8.31
CA TYR A 210 20.00 -19.55 -8.20
C TYR A 210 21.18 -19.65 -7.24
N ASP A 211 21.28 -20.79 -6.55
CA ASP A 211 22.46 -21.14 -5.78
C ASP A 211 23.71 -21.18 -6.66
N ARG A 212 24.88 -20.97 -6.05
CA ARG A 212 26.18 -20.94 -6.73
C ARG A 212 26.50 -22.22 -7.51
N SER A 213 25.98 -23.36 -7.09
CA SER A 213 26.16 -24.65 -7.76
C SER A 213 25.29 -24.81 -9.01
N HIS A 214 24.28 -23.97 -9.20
CA HIS A 214 23.35 -24.04 -10.32
C HIS A 214 23.58 -22.89 -11.30
N THR A 215 24.26 -23.20 -12.41
CA THR A 215 24.58 -22.21 -13.45
C THR A 215 23.41 -21.96 -14.39
N VAL A 216 23.27 -20.72 -14.87
CA VAL A 216 22.28 -20.35 -15.89
C VAL A 216 22.77 -20.79 -17.27
N GLY A 217 22.00 -21.66 -17.92
CA GLY A 217 22.30 -22.21 -19.24
C GLY A 217 21.71 -21.41 -20.40
N ARG A 218 22.14 -21.78 -21.62
CA ARG A 218 21.67 -21.21 -22.90
C ARG A 218 20.13 -21.14 -23.04
N PRO A 219 19.32 -22.12 -22.56
CA PRO A 219 17.87 -22.07 -22.70
C PRO A 219 17.22 -20.80 -22.11
N VAL A 220 17.77 -20.25 -21.01
CA VAL A 220 17.25 -19.02 -20.40
C VAL A 220 17.46 -17.83 -21.33
N VAL A 221 18.64 -17.72 -21.94
CA VAL A 221 18.97 -16.67 -22.90
C VAL A 221 18.13 -16.79 -24.17
N GLN A 222 17.91 -18.01 -24.68
CA GLN A 222 17.04 -18.27 -25.83
C GLN A 222 15.59 -17.90 -25.56
N LYS A 223 15.08 -18.23 -24.38
CA LYS A 223 13.73 -17.89 -23.94
C LYS A 223 13.52 -16.37 -23.94
N LEU A 224 14.42 -15.62 -23.31
CA LEU A 224 14.34 -14.15 -23.29
C LEU A 224 14.44 -13.56 -24.70
N ARG A 225 15.34 -14.08 -25.55
CA ARG A 225 15.43 -13.65 -26.96
C ARG A 225 14.14 -13.93 -27.72
N GLY A 226 13.52 -15.07 -27.48
CA GLY A 226 12.22 -15.44 -28.04
C GLY A 226 11.12 -14.47 -27.60
N ALA A 227 11.06 -14.15 -26.30
CA ALA A 227 10.11 -13.19 -25.74
C ALA A 227 10.29 -11.79 -26.34
N ASN A 228 11.53 -11.36 -26.58
CA ASN A 228 11.80 -10.07 -27.20
C ASN A 228 11.30 -9.94 -28.65
N THR A 229 11.06 -11.06 -29.35
CA THR A 229 10.48 -11.00 -30.70
C THR A 229 9.05 -10.48 -30.69
N VAL A 230 8.35 -10.62 -29.55
CA VAL A 230 7.00 -10.12 -29.32
C VAL A 230 7.03 -8.74 -28.68
N GLU A 231 7.90 -8.53 -27.68
CA GLU A 231 7.95 -7.25 -26.93
C GLU A 231 8.64 -6.12 -27.70
N GLY A 232 9.64 -6.43 -28.53
CA GLY A 232 10.33 -5.45 -29.35
C GLY A 232 11.19 -4.45 -28.56
N ALA A 233 11.76 -4.84 -27.41
CA ALA A 233 12.66 -3.98 -26.66
C ALA A 233 14.04 -3.85 -27.33
N ASP A 234 14.67 -2.69 -27.15
CA ASP A 234 15.97 -2.35 -27.76
C ASP A 234 17.11 -3.24 -27.23
N ARG A 235 16.98 -3.65 -25.96
CA ARG A 235 18.00 -4.40 -25.22
C ARG A 235 17.38 -5.51 -24.39
N MET A 236 18.16 -6.56 -24.17
CA MET A 236 17.79 -7.69 -23.31
C MET A 236 18.88 -7.92 -22.28
N MET A 237 18.49 -8.31 -21.07
CA MET A 237 19.43 -8.60 -20.00
C MET A 237 19.01 -9.85 -19.20
N VAL A 238 19.97 -10.68 -18.83
CA VAL A 238 19.76 -11.75 -17.85
C VAL A 238 20.57 -11.43 -16.60
N VAL A 239 19.90 -11.40 -15.45
CA VAL A 239 20.51 -11.14 -14.14
C VAL A 239 20.43 -12.40 -13.30
N THR A 240 21.53 -12.79 -12.67
CA THR A 240 21.54 -13.95 -11.77
C THR A 240 22.45 -13.76 -10.56
N THR A 241 22.12 -14.44 -9.46
CA THR A 241 23.02 -14.60 -8.30
C THR A 241 24.11 -15.66 -8.52
N SER A 242 24.04 -16.41 -9.63
CA SER A 242 24.97 -17.50 -9.96
C SER A 242 25.89 -17.13 -11.13
N ARG A 243 26.38 -18.11 -11.88
CA ARG A 243 27.23 -17.97 -13.06
C ARG A 243 26.50 -18.46 -14.32
N PHE A 244 26.98 -18.03 -15.48
CA PHE A 244 26.51 -18.51 -16.78
C PHE A 244 27.38 -19.66 -17.30
N THR A 245 26.78 -20.60 -18.02
CA THR A 245 27.55 -21.61 -18.76
C THR A 245 28.28 -20.98 -19.95
N ARG A 246 29.36 -21.60 -20.43
CA ARG A 246 30.09 -21.13 -21.63
C ARG A 246 29.16 -20.96 -22.83
N ASP A 247 28.28 -21.93 -23.04
CA ASP A 247 27.29 -21.88 -24.14
C ASP A 247 26.30 -20.72 -24.01
N ALA A 248 25.90 -20.38 -22.77
CA ALA A 248 25.04 -19.24 -22.51
C ALA A 248 25.76 -17.93 -22.86
N VAL A 249 27.03 -17.79 -22.48
CA VAL A 249 27.86 -16.61 -22.79
C VAL A 249 28.05 -16.45 -24.30
N THR A 250 28.46 -17.51 -25.00
CA THR A 250 28.64 -17.50 -26.46
C THR A 250 27.36 -17.11 -27.18
N TYR A 251 26.22 -17.69 -26.79
CA TYR A 251 24.95 -17.37 -27.42
C TYR A 251 24.46 -15.96 -27.07
N ALA A 252 24.66 -15.48 -25.84
CA ALA A 252 24.28 -14.13 -25.44
C ALA A 252 25.01 -13.06 -26.26
N GLN A 253 26.30 -13.26 -26.53
CA GLN A 253 27.08 -12.39 -27.42
C GLN A 253 26.50 -12.34 -28.84
N GLN A 254 26.17 -13.50 -29.41
CA GLN A 254 25.56 -13.60 -30.74
C GLN A 254 24.15 -12.97 -30.79
N ALA A 255 23.37 -13.13 -29.72
CA ALA A 255 21.99 -12.67 -29.62
C ALA A 255 21.87 -11.23 -29.10
N GLY A 256 22.97 -10.54 -28.78
CA GLY A 256 22.96 -9.19 -28.21
C GLY A 256 22.28 -9.09 -26.84
N VAL A 257 22.41 -10.13 -26.01
CA VAL A 257 21.85 -10.18 -24.66
C VAL A 257 22.95 -9.86 -23.64
N GLN A 258 22.68 -8.92 -22.74
CA GLN A 258 23.59 -8.55 -21.66
C GLN A 258 23.50 -9.56 -20.51
N LEU A 259 24.63 -9.93 -19.92
CA LEU A 259 24.70 -10.88 -18.81
C LEU A 259 25.24 -10.20 -17.56
N VAL A 260 24.49 -10.30 -16.47
CA VAL A 260 24.88 -9.85 -15.13
C VAL A 260 24.92 -11.08 -14.22
N ASP A 261 26.13 -11.57 -13.96
CA ASP A 261 26.35 -12.70 -13.05
C ASP A 261 26.41 -12.24 -11.59
N GLY A 262 26.52 -13.18 -10.65
CA GLY A 262 26.47 -12.85 -9.21
C GLY A 262 27.54 -11.87 -8.77
N GLU A 263 28.76 -11.97 -9.32
CA GLU A 263 29.85 -11.05 -9.00
C GLU A 263 29.60 -9.65 -9.57
N HIS A 264 29.11 -9.56 -10.81
CA HIS A 264 28.69 -8.29 -11.40
C HIS A 264 27.52 -7.66 -10.64
N LEU A 265 26.54 -8.47 -10.24
CA LEU A 265 25.38 -8.01 -9.47
C LEU A 265 25.79 -7.39 -8.13
N VAL A 266 26.70 -8.04 -7.39
CA VAL A 266 27.23 -7.50 -6.12
C VAL A 266 27.96 -6.17 -6.34
N ARG A 267 28.77 -6.06 -7.42
CA ARG A 267 29.42 -4.77 -7.76
C ARG A 267 28.40 -3.67 -8.03
N LEU A 268 27.36 -3.96 -8.83
CA LEU A 268 26.28 -2.99 -9.08
C LEU A 268 25.58 -2.57 -7.79
N CYS A 269 25.36 -3.49 -6.84
CA CYS A 269 24.77 -3.16 -5.54
C CYS A 269 25.68 -2.24 -4.72
N HIS A 270 26.98 -2.51 -4.70
CA HIS A 270 27.96 -1.66 -4.02
C HIS A 270 28.03 -0.26 -4.65
N GLU A 271 27.98 -0.14 -5.98
CA GLU A 271 27.95 1.15 -6.68
C GLU A 271 26.67 1.94 -6.38
N ALA A 272 25.53 1.26 -6.28
CA ALA A 272 24.23 1.88 -6.05
C ALA A 272 24.02 2.35 -4.61
N TRP A 273 24.40 1.54 -3.62
CA TRP A 273 24.02 1.75 -2.22
C TRP A 273 25.22 1.93 -1.28
N GLY A 274 26.44 1.69 -1.76
CA GLY A 274 27.66 1.73 -0.95
C GLY A 274 27.57 0.80 0.27
N THR A 275 28.23 1.21 1.36
CA THR A 275 28.13 0.57 2.68
C THR A 275 27.13 1.28 3.60
N SER A 276 26.53 2.38 3.14
CA SER A 276 25.57 3.14 3.93
C SER A 276 24.25 2.41 4.03
N LEU A 277 23.79 2.16 5.26
CA LEU A 277 22.44 1.67 5.48
C LEU A 277 21.45 2.66 4.87
N PRO A 278 20.47 2.20 4.09
CA PRO A 278 19.41 3.07 3.61
C PRO A 278 18.75 3.76 4.81
N ALA A 279 18.44 5.05 4.66
CA ALA A 279 17.72 5.80 5.68
C ALA A 279 16.48 5.02 6.13
N ALA A 280 16.16 5.07 7.43
CA ALA A 280 15.00 4.38 7.97
C ALA A 280 13.78 4.73 7.12
N PRO A 281 13.13 3.73 6.50
CA PRO A 281 12.14 4.03 5.47
C PRO A 281 10.95 4.75 6.07
N ASP A 282 10.43 5.76 5.36
CA ASP A 282 9.18 6.38 5.75
C ASP A 282 8.05 5.35 5.58
N VAL A 283 7.49 4.96 6.73
CA VAL A 283 6.41 3.97 6.82
C VAL A 283 5.03 4.63 6.67
N ALA A 284 4.97 5.96 6.64
CA ALA A 284 3.72 6.66 6.39
C ALA A 284 3.18 6.32 4.99
N LEU A 285 1.87 6.11 4.89
CA LEU A 285 1.20 5.81 3.64
C LEU A 285 1.06 7.09 2.81
N THR A 286 1.55 7.03 1.58
CA THR A 286 1.29 8.02 0.55
C THR A 286 -0.18 7.99 0.13
N ARG A 287 -0.61 9.04 -0.57
CA ARG A 287 -1.98 9.10 -1.09
C ARG A 287 -2.25 7.96 -2.07
N GLU A 288 -1.28 7.60 -2.91
CA GLU A 288 -1.36 6.50 -3.86
C GLU A 288 -1.49 5.16 -3.13
N GLU A 289 -0.69 4.90 -2.09
CA GLU A 289 -0.76 3.67 -1.31
C GLU A 289 -2.12 3.52 -0.61
N ILE A 290 -2.67 4.62 -0.07
CA ILE A 290 -4.04 4.61 0.45
C ILE A 290 -5.04 4.28 -0.67
N LEU A 291 -4.90 4.85 -1.87
CA LEU A 291 -5.77 4.53 -3.00
C LEU A 291 -5.73 3.05 -3.39
N THR A 292 -4.59 2.37 -3.27
CA THR A 292 -4.50 0.92 -3.56
C THR A 292 -5.40 0.06 -2.66
N GLY A 293 -5.77 0.56 -1.48
CA GLY A 293 -6.71 -0.11 -0.58
C GLY A 293 -8.18 -0.05 -1.05
N PHE A 294 -8.50 0.77 -2.05
CA PHE A 294 -9.84 0.86 -2.63
C PHE A 294 -9.99 -0.10 -3.81
N PRO A 295 -11.18 -0.71 -4.02
CA PRO A 295 -11.49 -1.37 -5.28
C PRO A 295 -11.26 -0.44 -6.48
N ARG A 296 -10.67 -0.97 -7.55
CA ARG A 296 -10.29 -0.19 -8.75
C ARG A 296 -11.46 0.52 -9.41
N ASP A 297 -12.67 -0.01 -9.27
CA ASP A 297 -13.91 0.53 -9.83
C ASP A 297 -14.75 1.32 -8.82
N MET A 298 -14.16 1.69 -7.67
CA MET A 298 -14.86 2.43 -6.63
C MET A 298 -15.23 3.85 -7.13
N PRO A 299 -16.51 4.28 -7.00
CA PRO A 299 -16.90 5.59 -7.50
C PRO A 299 -16.19 6.74 -6.78
N ALA A 300 -15.81 7.80 -7.51
CA ALA A 300 -15.03 8.92 -6.99
C ALA A 300 -15.60 9.57 -5.70
N ARG A 301 -16.93 9.59 -5.54
CA ARG A 301 -17.60 10.10 -4.33
C ARG A 301 -17.24 9.36 -3.03
N TYR A 302 -16.58 8.21 -3.11
CA TYR A 302 -16.08 7.44 -1.96
C TYR A 302 -14.58 7.64 -1.70
N LEU A 303 -13.88 8.36 -2.58
CA LEU A 303 -12.44 8.64 -2.50
C LEU A 303 -12.13 10.00 -1.82
N VAL A 304 -13.15 10.66 -1.24
CA VAL A 304 -13.10 12.05 -0.72
C VAL A 304 -13.25 12.15 0.80
#